data_AF-A0A1S8TAA5-F1
#
_entry.id   AF-A0A1S8TAA5-F1
#
_cell.length_a   1.000
_cell.length_b   1.000
_cell.length_c   1.000
_cell.angle_alpha   90.00
_cell.angle_beta   90.00
_cell.angle_gamma   90.00
#
_symmetry.space_group_name_H-M   'P 1'
#
loop_
_entity.id
_entity.type
_entity.pdbx_description
1 polymer ?
#
loop_
_entity_poly.entity_id
_entity_poly.type
_entity_poly.pdbx_seq_one_letter_code
_entity_poly.pdbx_strand_id
1 'polypeptide(L)' 'MKNAKKLTREQKRFLSSKGYEVACYLVVKNTTDTLFILNKITGIVGEVPK' A
#
# COMPACT_ATOMS: atom_id res chain seq x y z
N MET A 1 -2.86 -8.10 -14.37
CA MET A 1 -2.88 -7.19 -13.19
C MET A 1 -3.51 -5.86 -13.59
N LYS A 2 -4.83 -5.67 -13.39
CA LYS A 2 -5.58 -4.53 -13.95
C LYS A 2 -6.41 -3.76 -12.91
N ASN A 3 -6.00 -3.67 -11.65
CA ASN A 3 -6.72 -2.86 -10.65
C ASN A 3 -5.77 -2.28 -9.59
N ALA A 4 -4.79 -1.47 -9.98
CA ALA A 4 -4.18 -0.55 -9.02
C ALA A 4 -5.26 0.49 -8.64
N LYS A 5 -5.90 0.32 -7.47
CA LYS A 5 -6.93 1.26 -6.98
C LYS A 5 -6.33 2.67 -6.96
N LYS A 6 -6.77 3.52 -7.88
CA LYS A 6 -6.35 4.93 -7.94
C LYS A 6 -6.87 5.65 -6.69
N LEU A 7 -6.02 6.49 -6.09
CA LEU A 7 -6.42 7.32 -4.95
C LEU A 7 -7.48 8.34 -5.34
N THR A 8 -8.41 8.59 -4.44
CA THR A 8 -9.39 9.67 -4.56
C THR A 8 -8.72 11.04 -4.47
N ARG A 9 -9.41 12.11 -4.90
CA ARG A 9 -8.90 13.48 -4.78
C ARG A 9 -8.59 13.87 -3.33
N GLU A 10 -9.42 13.45 -2.39
CA GLU A 10 -9.23 13.71 -0.95
C GLU A 10 -8.01 13.00 -0.39
N GLN A 11 -7.81 11.72 -0.74
CA GLN A 11 -6.62 10.96 -0.34
C GLN A 11 -5.33 11.60 -0.86
N LYS A 12 -5.34 12.09 -2.10
CA LYS A 12 -4.19 12.82 -2.65
C LYS A 12 -3.91 14.12 -1.88
N ARG A 13 -4.95 14.91 -1.58
CA ARG A 13 -4.82 16.14 -0.79
C ARG A 13 -4.26 15.87 0.61
N PHE A 14 -4.75 14.81 1.27
CA PHE A 14 -4.26 14.41 2.58
C PHE A 14 -2.79 13.98 2.56
N LEU A 15 -2.38 13.20 1.56
CA LEU A 15 -0.98 12.79 1.42
C LEU A 15 -0.07 14.00 1.16
N SER A 16 -0.47 14.89 0.26
CA SER A 16 0.27 16.11 -0.02
C SER A 16 0.36 17.04 1.20
N SER A 17 -0.71 17.16 2.01
CA SER A 17 -0.67 17.98 3.24
C SER A 17 0.27 17.42 4.32
N LYS A 18 0.62 16.14 4.22
CA LYS A 18 1.61 15.48 5.09
C LYS A 18 3.01 15.44 4.46
N GLY A 19 3.19 16.01 3.27
CA GLY A 19 4.47 16.01 2.55
C GLY A 19 4.80 14.70 1.85
N TYR A 20 3.84 13.77 1.72
CA TYR A 20 4.06 12.51 1.03
C TYR A 20 3.86 12.63 -0.47
N GLU A 21 4.78 12.03 -1.21
CA GLU A 21 4.60 11.82 -2.64
C GLU A 21 3.59 10.68 -2.89
N VAL A 22 2.57 10.98 -3.69
CA VAL A 22 1.47 10.05 -3.99
C VAL A 22 1.98 8.76 -4.67
N ALA A 23 3.01 8.85 -5.50
CA ALA A 23 3.61 7.70 -6.18
C ALA A 23 4.28 6.76 -5.18
N CYS A 24 5.12 7.28 -4.27
CA CYS A 24 5.75 6.50 -3.21
C CYS A 24 4.72 5.81 -2.31
N TYR A 25 3.66 6.53 -1.91
CA TYR A 25 2.59 5.94 -1.11
C TYR A 25 1.90 4.77 -1.84
N LEU A 26 1.63 4.91 -3.14
CA LEU A 26 1.01 3.86 -3.94
C LEU A 26 1.91 2.62 -4.08
N VAL A 27 3.22 2.80 -4.23
CA VAL A 27 4.17 1.68 -4.26
C VAL A 27 4.13 0.91 -2.94
N VAL A 28 4.29 1.61 -1.81
CA VAL A 28 4.26 0.98 -0.48
C VAL A 28 2.93 0.28 -0.24
N LYS A 29 1.80 0.96 -0.52
CA LYS A 29 0.47 0.38 -0.36
C LYS A 29 0.29 -0.90 -1.18
N ASN A 30 0.68 -0.89 -2.45
CA ASN A 30 0.56 -2.07 -3.32
C ASN A 30 1.45 -3.22 -2.83
N THR A 31 2.65 -2.93 -2.35
CA THR A 31 3.55 -3.93 -1.76
C THR A 31 2.94 -4.52 -0.49
N THR A 32 2.40 -3.70 0.41
CA THR A 32 1.73 -4.15 1.63
C THR A 32 0.49 -5.00 1.32
N ASP A 33 -0.36 -4.56 0.38
CA ASP A 33 -1.53 -5.33 -0.04
C ASP A 33 -1.13 -6.68 -0.64
N THR A 34 -0.06 -6.71 -1.45
CA THR A 34 0.49 -7.94 -2.03
C THR A 34 1.04 -8.89 -0.97
N LEU A 35 1.79 -8.36 0.00
CA LEU A 35 2.30 -9.13 1.14
C LEU A 35 1.17 -9.70 1.99
N PHE A 36 0.12 -8.92 2.27
CA PHE A 36 -1.04 -9.38 3.03
C PHE A 36 -1.79 -10.51 2.30
N ILE A 37 -1.97 -10.40 0.99
CA ILE A 37 -2.58 -11.45 0.16
C ILE A 37 -1.72 -12.72 0.18
N LEU A 38 -0.41 -12.58 -0.02
CA LEU A 38 0.54 -13.69 0.06
C LEU A 38 0.50 -14.38 1.42
N ASN A 39 0.52 -13.62 2.51
CA ASN A 39 0.48 -14.16 3.87
C ASN A 39 -0.85 -14.89 4.14
N LYS A 40 -1.98 -14.38 3.64
CA LYS A 40 -3.27 -15.08 3.72
C LYS A 40 -3.29 -16.39 2.94
N ILE A 41 -2.66 -16.44 1.77
CA ILE A 41 -2.64 -17.63 0.92
C ILE A 41 -1.68 -18.69 1.46
N THR A 42 -0.52 -18.26 1.95
CA THR A 42 0.58 -19.16 2.35
C THR A 42 0.56 -19.52 3.84
N GLY A 43 -0.23 -18.81 4.65
CA GLY A 43 -0.20 -18.95 6.11
C GLY A 43 1.09 -18.42 6.75
N ILE A 44 1.99 -17.83 5.97
CA ILE A 44 3.24 -17.26 6.46
C ILE A 44 2.92 -15.88 7.02
N VAL A 45 2.79 -15.78 8.34
CA VAL A 45 2.73 -14.47 9.01
C VAL A 45 4.17 -14.04 9.18
N GLY A 46 4.69 -13.23 8.25
CA GLY A 46 6.03 -12.66 8.39
C GLY A 46 6.12 -11.91 9.71
N GLU A 47 6.92 -12.43 10.65
CA GLU A 47 7.34 -11.65 11.81
C GLU A 47 7.99 -10.38 11.29
N VAL A 48 7.39 -9.23 11.59
CA VAL A 48 8.05 -7.94 11.35
C VAL A 48 9.28 -7.95 12.27
N PRO A 49 10.52 -7.94 11.73
CA PRO A 49 11.70 -7.84 12.59
C PRO A 49 11.58 -6.53 13.37
N LYS A 50 11.71 -6.63 14.70
CA LYS A 50 11.72 -5.48 15.60
C LYS A 50 12.89 -4.54 15.31
#